data_AF-A0A6J4YD66-F1
#
_entry.id   AF-A0A6J4YD66-F1
#
_cell.length_a   1.000
_cell.length_b   1.000
_cell.length_c   1.000
_cell.angle_alpha   90.00
_cell.angle_beta   90.00
_cell.angle_gamma   90.00
#
_symmetry.space_group_name_H-M   'P 1'
#
loop_
_entity.id
_entity.type
_entity.pdbx_description
1 polymer ?
#
loop_
_entity_poly.entity_id
_entity_poly.type
_entity_poly.pdbx_seq_one_letter_code
_entity_poly.pdbx_strand_id
1 'polypeptide(L)'
;MKVPDKKFNDISEQDLELAQDQILELKRRIKGLENLVKYVIYSDILLKGRWWLFLNISDGTWCDVINTVTLFKRQHIAKAVVEKHSEEKRKEILIAKITTKNDKGKVLKYLR
;
A
#
# COMPACT_ATOMS: atom_id res chain seq x y z
N MET A 1 -31.41 -12.70 -24.88
CA MET A 1 -31.65 -11.86 -23.69
C MET A 1 -30.81 -10.59 -23.85
N LYS A 2 -31.44 -9.41 -23.95
CA LYS A 2 -30.72 -8.11 -23.98
C LYS A 2 -30.45 -7.70 -22.53
N VAL A 3 -29.19 -7.45 -22.19
CA VAL A 3 -28.80 -6.84 -20.91
C VAL A 3 -29.23 -5.37 -20.99
N PRO A 4 -29.96 -4.82 -20.00
CA PRO A 4 -30.30 -3.40 -20.04
C PRO A 4 -29.04 -2.58 -19.74
N ASP A 5 -28.69 -1.70 -20.68
CA ASP A 5 -27.68 -0.66 -20.49
C ASP A 5 -28.14 0.27 -19.37
N LYS A 6 -27.65 0.01 -18.15
CA LYS A 6 -27.87 0.88 -17.00
C LYS A 6 -27.06 2.15 -17.24
N LYS A 7 -27.68 3.16 -17.85
CA LYS A 7 -27.10 4.49 -18.04
C LYS A 7 -26.74 5.06 -16.67
N PHE A 8 -25.45 5.30 -16.45
CA PHE A 8 -24.90 6.01 -15.28
C PHE A 8 -25.18 7.53 -15.35
N ASN A 9 -26.37 7.95 -15.78
CA ASN A 9 -26.66 9.35 -16.09
C ASN A 9 -27.51 10.10 -15.06
N ASP A 10 -27.82 9.51 -13.91
CA ASP A 10 -28.63 10.18 -12.88
C ASP A 10 -27.81 10.52 -11.62
N ILE A 11 -26.62 11.11 -11.80
CA ILE A 11 -26.03 11.93 -10.74
C ILE A 11 -26.28 13.37 -11.18
N SER A 12 -27.36 13.98 -10.68
CA SER A 12 -27.59 15.40 -10.90
C SER A 12 -26.38 16.16 -10.36
N GLU A 13 -25.77 17.01 -11.19
CA GLU A 13 -24.60 17.83 -10.83
C GLU A 13 -24.91 18.90 -9.76
N GLN A 14 -26.11 18.87 -9.15
CA GLN A 14 -26.64 19.95 -8.33
C GLN A 14 -26.66 19.70 -6.81
N ASP A 15 -26.50 18.47 -6.30
CA ASP A 15 -26.78 18.18 -4.88
C ASP A 15 -25.65 17.50 -4.09
N LEU A 16 -24.41 17.97 -4.25
CA LEU A 16 -23.37 17.71 -3.25
C LEU A 16 -22.54 18.99 -3.07
N GLU A 17 -23.10 19.96 -2.34
CA GLU A 17 -22.29 20.91 -1.59
C GLU A 17 -21.44 20.11 -0.59
N LEU A 18 -20.27 19.66 -1.04
CA LEU A 18 -19.31 18.97 -0.20
C LEU A 18 -18.92 19.93 0.92
N ALA A 19 -19.20 19.53 2.16
CA ALA A 19 -18.73 20.26 3.33
C ALA A 19 -17.20 20.44 3.22
N GLN A 20 -16.69 21.57 3.73
CA GLN A 20 -15.28 21.92 3.63
C GLN A 20 -14.35 20.79 4.13
N ASP A 21 -14.78 20.06 5.16
CA ASP A 21 -14.07 18.88 5.69
C ASP A 21 -14.01 17.71 4.71
N GLN A 22 -15.08 17.47 3.95
CA GLN A 22 -15.11 16.44 2.91
C GLN A 22 -14.18 16.82 1.74
N ILE A 23 -14.14 18.10 1.35
CA ILE A 23 -13.20 18.60 0.35
C ILE A 23 -11.75 18.43 0.84
N LEU A 24 -11.47 18.77 2.10
CA LEU A 24 -10.15 18.61 2.70
C LEU A 24 -9.72 17.13 2.75
N GLU A 25 -10.64 16.23 3.11
CA GLU A 25 -10.38 14.79 3.12
C GLU A 25 -10.14 14.24 1.70
N LEU A 26 -10.92 14.68 0.70
CA LEU A 26 -10.70 14.31 -0.70
C LEU A 26 -9.34 14.79 -1.20
N LYS A 27 -8.98 16.05 -0.96
CA LYS A 27 -7.65 16.59 -1.30
C LYS A 27 -6.52 15.80 -0.63
N ARG A 28 -6.69 15.43 0.65
CA ARG A 28 -5.73 14.57 1.37
C ARG A 28 -5.60 13.19 0.72
N ARG A 29 -6.70 12.59 0.29
CA ARG A 29 -6.71 11.29 -0.41
C ARG A 29 -6.00 11.37 -1.76
N ILE A 30 -6.32 12.37 -2.58
CA ILE A 30 -5.67 12.62 -3.88
C ILE A 30 -4.17 12.79 -3.69
N LYS A 31 -3.73 13.68 -2.79
CA LYS A 31 -2.30 13.86 -2.47
C LYS A 31 -1.64 12.55 -2.00
N GLY A 32 -2.40 11.70 -1.31
CA GLY A 32 -1.95 10.37 -0.90
C GLY A 32 -1.78 9.38 -2.05
N LEU A 33 -2.57 9.51 -3.12
CA LEU A 33 -2.46 8.74 -4.36
C LEU A 33 -1.32 9.25 -5.25
N GLU A 34 -1.16 10.56 -5.35
CA GLU A 34 -0.03 11.21 -6.05
C GLU A 34 1.33 10.89 -5.41
N ASN A 35 1.36 10.63 -4.10
CA ASN A 35 2.57 10.18 -3.44
C ASN A 35 2.90 8.74 -3.84
N LEU A 36 3.69 8.60 -4.90
CA LEU A 36 4.14 7.34 -5.45
C LEU A 36 5.12 6.59 -4.54
N VAL A 37 5.62 7.21 -3.48
CA VAL A 37 6.56 6.55 -2.55
C VAL A 37 5.78 5.84 -1.46
N LYS A 38 5.99 4.53 -1.36
CA LYS A 38 5.43 3.67 -0.31
C LYS A 38 6.54 2.92 0.41
N TYR A 39 6.21 2.35 1.55
CA TYR A 39 7.09 1.47 2.31
C TYR A 39 6.44 0.10 2.41
N VAL A 40 7.25 -0.95 2.39
CA VAL A 40 6.81 -2.34 2.52
C VAL A 40 7.70 -3.06 3.51
N ILE A 41 7.14 -4.06 4.17
CA ILE A 41 7.88 -4.95 5.05
C ILE A 41 8.23 -6.20 4.26
N TYR A 42 9.48 -6.61 4.34
CA TYR A 42 9.98 -7.79 3.65
C TYR A 42 10.94 -8.59 4.53
N SER A 43 11.18 -9.84 4.16
CA SER A 43 12.19 -10.70 4.75
C SER A 43 13.03 -11.32 3.64
N ASP A 44 14.36 -11.26 3.78
CA ASP A 44 15.30 -11.91 2.88
C ASP A 44 15.58 -13.32 3.39
N ILE A 45 14.94 -14.33 2.79
CA ILE A 45 15.07 -15.72 3.26
C ILE A 45 16.44 -16.30 2.90
N LEU A 46 16.96 -15.96 1.72
CA LEU A 46 18.16 -16.59 1.17
C LEU A 46 19.45 -15.81 1.44
N LEU A 47 19.37 -14.74 2.26
CA LEU A 47 20.51 -13.91 2.68
C LEU A 47 21.45 -13.61 1.51
N LYS A 48 20.92 -12.94 0.47
CA LYS A 48 21.66 -12.52 -0.74
C LYS A 48 20.85 -11.64 -1.68
N GLY A 49 19.69 -11.13 -1.24
CA GLY A 49 18.83 -10.26 -2.04
C GLY A 49 18.19 -10.92 -3.26
N ARG A 50 18.15 -12.26 -3.34
CA ARG A 50 17.56 -12.97 -4.49
C ARG A 50 16.10 -13.33 -4.29
N TRP A 51 15.68 -13.62 -3.05
CA TRP A 51 14.33 -14.06 -2.72
C TRP A 51 13.80 -13.26 -1.54
N TRP A 52 12.78 -12.45 -1.81
CA TRP A 52 12.10 -11.65 -0.79
C TRP A 52 10.69 -12.19 -0.59
N LEU A 53 10.30 -12.32 0.68
CA LEU A 53 8.89 -12.38 1.03
C LEU A 53 8.46 -11.03 1.55
N PHE A 54 7.31 -10.60 1.11
CA PHE A 54 6.64 -9.38 1.49
C PHE A 54 5.48 -9.71 2.43
N LEU A 55 5.31 -8.90 3.47
CA LEU A 55 4.26 -9.11 4.46
C LEU A 55 2.92 -8.54 3.98
N ASN A 56 1.88 -9.36 3.97
CA ASN A 56 0.50 -8.92 3.93
C ASN A 56 -0.09 -8.91 5.35
N ILE A 57 -0.43 -7.73 5.87
CA ILE A 57 -0.94 -7.57 7.23
C ILE A 57 -2.41 -7.96 7.31
N SER A 58 -3.17 -7.89 6.20
CA SER A 58 -4.61 -8.15 6.25
C SER A 58 -4.93 -9.57 6.72
N ASP A 59 -4.07 -10.51 6.40
CA ASP A 59 -4.19 -11.94 6.72
C ASP A 59 -2.97 -12.50 7.47
N GLY A 60 -1.95 -11.67 7.73
CA GLY A 60 -0.71 -12.06 8.40
C GLY A 60 0.19 -12.98 7.57
N THR A 61 -0.04 -13.06 6.25
CA THR A 61 0.70 -13.95 5.35
C THR A 61 1.93 -13.29 4.75
N TRP A 62 2.81 -14.12 4.17
CA TRP A 62 4.01 -13.69 3.49
C TRP A 62 3.97 -14.16 2.03
N CYS A 63 4.15 -13.24 1.08
CA CYS A 63 4.07 -13.52 -0.36
C CYS A 63 5.33 -13.04 -1.09
N ASP A 64 5.72 -13.71 -2.16
CA ASP A 64 6.83 -13.32 -3.05
C ASP A 64 6.42 -12.26 -4.09
N VAL A 65 5.12 -12.01 -4.25
CA VAL A 65 4.57 -11.03 -5.19
C VAL A 65 4.40 -9.66 -4.52
N ILE A 66 5.08 -8.63 -5.04
CA ILE A 66 5.00 -7.27 -4.49
C ILE A 66 3.60 -6.63 -4.59
N ASN A 67 2.72 -7.12 -5.47
CA ASN A 67 1.37 -6.55 -5.62
C ASN A 67 0.40 -6.97 -4.51
N THR A 68 0.69 -8.03 -3.76
CA THR A 68 -0.15 -8.51 -2.66
C THR A 68 0.32 -7.99 -1.30
N VAL A 69 1.40 -7.20 -1.27
CA VAL A 69 1.97 -6.65 -0.03
C VAL A 69 1.11 -5.52 0.53
N THR A 70 1.12 -5.38 1.86
CA THR A 70 0.60 -4.16 2.48
C THR A 70 1.53 -2.97 2.25
N LEU A 71 0.99 -1.93 1.61
CA LEU A 71 1.70 -0.68 1.33
C LEU A 71 1.49 0.35 2.44
N PHE A 72 2.59 0.83 3.02
CA PHE A 72 2.56 1.89 4.01
C PHE A 72 2.85 3.25 3.39
N LYS A 73 2.06 4.25 3.74
CA LYS A 73 2.31 5.64 3.32
C LYS A 73 3.51 6.28 4.04
N ARG A 74 3.86 5.79 5.23
CA ARG A 74 4.89 6.39 6.10
C ARG A 74 5.79 5.31 6.70
N GLN A 75 7.09 5.60 6.77
CA GLN A 75 8.09 4.64 7.27
C GLN A 75 7.87 4.25 8.74
N HIS A 76 7.54 5.19 9.62
CA HIS A 76 7.37 4.88 11.05
C HIS A 76 6.21 3.92 11.32
N ILE A 77 5.17 3.92 10.48
CA ILE A 77 4.06 2.96 10.60
C ILE A 77 4.57 1.56 10.25
N ALA A 78 5.36 1.43 9.17
CA ALA A 78 6.00 0.17 8.83
C ALA A 78 6.93 -0.30 9.96
N LYS A 79 7.71 0.60 10.58
CA LYS A 79 8.57 0.28 11.75
C LYS A 79 7.77 -0.29 12.92
N ALA A 80 6.69 0.38 13.32
CA ALA A 80 5.85 -0.08 14.43
C ALA A 80 5.27 -1.49 14.17
N VAL A 81 4.92 -1.81 12.91
CA VAL A 81 4.48 -3.15 12.55
C VAL A 81 5.62 -4.16 12.60
N VAL A 82 6.82 -3.80 12.13
CA VAL A 82 8.00 -4.66 12.23
C VAL A 82 8.31 -4.98 13.69
N GLU A 83 8.32 -3.99 14.57
CA GLU A 83 8.56 -4.16 16.01
C GLU A 83 7.59 -5.21 16.58
N LYS A 84 6.28 -5.03 16.33
CA LYS A 84 5.24 -5.96 16.78
C LYS A 84 5.37 -7.38 16.20
N HIS A 85 5.87 -7.54 14.98
CA HIS A 85 6.03 -8.86 14.34
C HIS A 85 7.38 -9.53 14.62
N SER A 86 8.39 -8.77 15.01
CA SER A 86 9.73 -9.27 15.33
C SER A 86 9.80 -9.99 16.68
N GLU A 87 8.90 -9.65 17.61
CA GLU A 87 8.81 -10.29 18.93
C GLU A 87 8.53 -11.81 18.83
N GLU A 88 7.87 -12.27 17.76
CA GLU A 88 7.54 -13.69 17.57
C GLU A 88 8.53 -14.47 16.69
N LYS A 89 9.34 -13.82 15.85
CA LYS A 89 10.17 -14.52 14.84
C LYS A 89 11.54 -13.86 14.65
N ARG A 90 12.62 -14.62 14.95
CA ARG A 90 14.04 -14.29 14.71
C ARG A 90 14.44 -14.28 13.22
N LYS A 91 13.61 -13.76 12.32
CA LYS A 91 13.98 -13.53 10.92
C LYS A 91 14.35 -12.07 10.74
N GLU A 92 15.29 -11.79 9.85
CA GLU A 92 15.59 -10.42 9.42
C GLU A 92 14.36 -9.86 8.69
N ILE A 93 13.47 -9.23 9.45
CA ILE A 93 12.35 -8.44 8.95
C ILE A 93 12.87 -7.02 8.72
N LEU A 94 12.76 -6.55 7.49
CA LEU A 94 13.34 -5.31 7.01
C LEU A 94 12.27 -4.46 6.31
N ILE A 95 12.57 -3.19 6.09
CA ILE A 95 11.68 -2.27 5.39
C ILE A 95 12.28 -1.89 4.05
N ALA A 96 11.52 -1.97 2.96
CA ALA A 96 11.90 -1.42 1.68
C ALA A 96 11.05 -0.18 1.37
N LYS A 97 11.71 0.86 0.87
CA LYS A 97 11.07 2.00 0.22
C LYS A 97 10.85 1.64 -1.24
N ILE A 98 9.61 1.71 -1.71
CA ILE A 98 9.24 1.40 -3.09
C ILE A 98 8.59 2.62 -3.76
N THR A 99 8.53 2.58 -5.08
CA THR A 99 7.66 3.44 -5.88
C THR A 99 6.52 2.62 -6.50
N THR A 100 5.34 3.21 -6.61
CA THR A 100 4.17 2.64 -7.29
C THR A 100 3.88 3.34 -8.63
N LYS A 101 4.90 3.96 -9.25
CA LYS A 101 4.74 4.65 -10.55
C LYS A 101 4.27 3.64 -11.62
N ASN A 102 3.24 4.00 -12.39
CA ASN A 102 2.65 3.17 -13.45
C ASN A 102 2.11 1.82 -12.96
N ASP A 103 1.54 1.78 -11.75
CA ASP A 103 0.98 0.56 -11.13
C ASP A 103 2.00 -0.58 -10.96
N LYS A 104 3.30 -0.28 -11.07
CA LYS A 104 4.38 -1.25 -10.87
C LYS A 104 5.16 -0.88 -9.62
N GLY A 105 5.13 -1.77 -8.63
CA GLY A 105 5.97 -1.69 -7.45
C GLY A 105 7.44 -1.88 -7.82
N LYS A 106 8.26 -0.84 -7.71
CA LYS A 106 9.72 -0.93 -7.88
C LYS A 106 10.41 -0.52 -6.59
N VAL A 107 11.33 -1.35 -6.08
CA VAL A 107 12.12 -0.99 -4.90
C VAL A 107 13.07 0.17 -5.24
N LEU A 108 13.03 1.21 -4.41
CA LEU A 108 13.92 2.37 -4.48
C LEU A 108 15.11 2.22 -3.53
N LYS A 109 14.87 1.70 -2.31
CA LYS A 109 15.90 1.57 -1.27
C LYS A 109 15.52 0.52 -0.23
N TYR A 110 16.45 -0.31 0.18
CA TYR A 110 16.32 -1.14 1.38
C TYR A 110 16.77 -0.34 2.59
N LEU A 111 15.91 -0.30 3.62
CA LEU A 111 16.15 0.36 4.88
C LEU A 111 16.47 -0.74 5.89
N ARG A 112 17.76 -0.86 6.22
CA ARG A 112 18.24 -1.66 7.34
C ARG A 112 18.06 -0.88 8.62
#